data_AF-A0A7S0KWT1-F1
#
_entry.id   AF-A0A7S0KWT1-F1
#
_cell.length_a   1.000
_cell.length_b   1.000
_cell.length_c   1.000
_cell.angle_alpha   90.00
_cell.angle_beta   90.00
_cell.angle_gamma   90.00
#
_symmetry.space_group_name_H-M   'P 1'
#
loop_
_entity.id
_entity.type
_entity.pdbx_description
1 polymer ?
#
loop_
_entity_poly.entity_id
_entity_poly.type
_entity_poly.pdbx_seq_one_letter_code
_entity_poly.pdbx_strand_id
1 'polypeptide(L)'
;YGYGYGYGYAYGEGPDPTLGGKGSGTTRASASDSQAASAQSTPEEPAAAAAAAVHTPAPAAPAQEGATPKKEMDAFPMTGVAQAVPAPPAKKKRPSRPFIPALDSTRFFLISYIAVGHFIACCTKNPLALALLSQVNVVVGAFFVLSGYVVAYTCTELGKYEASARIKPAPQFVMSRIMGYYPLYLLAQIAFAPVFLFADVTYNGPIAAAWHGLLTTTLSQAWFPAHAELWNAPTWFLSALTFATVCLPFALPAIASWRRRGLKRAMWILTAVSVLAKVAYSYDTNGWFFMEGTMSPRSHPSWLFWNSIRFSPFAALVEILIGCVAARLVMVKECKAEDDPDGVGASDAAKLVLGGSNGSVAQSPAIPALGMAAVIVARALGWLRLNDALTRGLIFIPLFTAFVMRVHRQTVYADLPNANRPGYNSFSKALGAKWLTYLGAVSFPIYILHGPIGQIFYKRVVAQKLWGKVFTADPWFFPVYLAIVLASAALTHELFMKNKDVQVWFQAKGRELAALF
;
A
#
# COMPACT_ATOMS: atom_id res chain seq x y z
N TYR A 1 -20.98 22.73 1.14
CA TYR A 1 -19.72 22.74 0.36
C TYR A 1 -18.81 21.58 0.75
N GLY A 2 -19.25 20.34 0.52
CA GLY A 2 -18.42 19.15 0.73
C GLY A 2 -18.14 18.49 -0.61
N TYR A 3 -16.99 18.80 -1.20
CA TYR A 3 -16.53 18.13 -2.43
C TYR A 3 -15.93 16.78 -2.04
N GLY A 4 -16.69 15.72 -2.28
CA GLY A 4 -16.23 14.35 -2.08
C GLY A 4 -15.19 13.97 -3.14
N TYR A 5 -13.94 13.82 -2.71
CA TYR A 5 -12.85 13.25 -3.51
C TYR A 5 -12.98 11.74 -3.77
N GLY A 6 -14.13 11.13 -3.47
CA GLY A 6 -14.35 9.70 -3.66
C GLY A 6 -14.85 9.43 -5.06
N TYR A 7 -14.20 8.51 -5.77
CA TYR A 7 -14.60 7.67 -6.92
C TYR A 7 -15.55 8.22 -8.01
N GLY A 8 -16.52 9.10 -7.74
CA GLY A 8 -17.45 9.71 -8.68
C GLY A 8 -16.81 10.47 -9.85
N TYR A 9 -15.56 10.93 -9.73
CA TYR A 9 -14.86 11.57 -10.87
C TYR A 9 -14.25 10.58 -11.87
N ALA A 10 -14.05 9.31 -11.50
CA ALA A 10 -13.68 8.26 -12.47
C ALA A 10 -14.89 7.83 -13.32
N TYR A 11 -16.11 8.12 -12.86
CA TYR A 11 -17.38 7.70 -13.46
C TYR A 11 -18.21 8.90 -13.91
N GLY A 12 -17.65 9.79 -14.74
CA GLY A 12 -18.40 10.58 -15.73
C GLY A 12 -19.64 11.42 -15.31
N GLU A 13 -20.01 11.53 -14.04
CA GLU A 13 -21.19 12.29 -13.60
C GLU A 13 -20.73 13.47 -12.76
N GLY A 14 -20.12 14.45 -13.42
CA GLY A 14 -20.31 15.83 -13.00
C GLY A 14 -21.79 16.21 -13.23
N PRO A 15 -22.37 17.11 -12.44
CA PRO A 15 -23.74 17.57 -12.68
C PRO A 15 -23.84 18.11 -14.11
N ASP A 16 -24.81 17.60 -14.87
CA ASP A 16 -25.18 18.13 -16.17
C ASP A 16 -25.81 19.52 -15.96
N PRO A 17 -25.20 20.61 -16.47
CA PRO A 17 -25.75 21.95 -16.29
C PRO A 17 -26.98 22.23 -17.16
N THR A 18 -27.48 21.26 -17.96
CA THR A 18 -28.51 21.51 -18.99
C THR A 18 -29.90 20.95 -18.69
N LEU A 19 -30.14 20.32 -17.54
CA LEU A 19 -31.47 19.85 -17.15
C LEU A 19 -32.09 20.73 -16.05
N GLY A 20 -32.58 21.90 -16.46
CA GLY A 20 -33.47 22.75 -15.69
C GLY A 20 -34.85 22.10 -15.56
N GLY A 21 -35.01 21.21 -14.57
CA GLY A 21 -36.29 20.62 -14.20
C GLY A 21 -37.13 21.55 -13.33
N LYS A 22 -38.16 22.16 -13.91
CA LYS A 22 -39.27 22.78 -13.19
C LYS A 22 -39.94 21.73 -12.29
N GLY A 23 -39.99 21.99 -10.99
CA GLY A 23 -40.72 21.19 -10.02
C GLY A 23 -41.41 22.09 -9.00
N SER A 24 -42.71 22.26 -9.18
CA SER A 24 -43.66 22.93 -8.28
C SER A 24 -43.72 22.23 -6.92
N GLY A 25 -43.76 23.02 -5.83
CA GLY A 25 -43.97 22.48 -4.49
C GLY A 25 -44.04 23.59 -3.44
N THR A 26 -45.20 24.23 -3.37
CA THR A 26 -45.65 25.09 -2.27
C THR A 26 -45.55 24.37 -0.92
N THR A 27 -44.80 24.93 0.03
CA THR A 27 -45.24 25.05 1.45
C THR A 27 -44.45 26.14 2.15
N ARG A 28 -45.19 26.92 2.92
CA ARG A 28 -44.88 28.19 3.57
C ARG A 28 -44.52 27.91 5.03
N ALA A 29 -43.40 28.43 5.55
CA ALA A 29 -43.23 28.72 6.97
C ALA A 29 -42.05 29.68 7.24
N SER A 30 -42.44 30.89 7.67
CA SER A 30 -41.78 31.86 8.57
C SER A 30 -40.29 32.17 8.45
N ALA A 31 -40.06 33.43 8.08
CA ALA A 31 -38.85 34.22 8.26
C ALA A 31 -38.49 34.47 9.74
N SER A 32 -37.21 34.70 9.97
CA SER A 32 -36.74 35.78 10.85
C SER A 32 -35.42 36.31 10.30
N ASP A 33 -35.44 37.60 9.96
CA ASP A 33 -34.36 38.42 9.43
C ASP A 33 -33.17 38.60 10.38
N SER A 34 -31.98 38.74 9.79
CA SER A 34 -31.11 39.89 10.08
C SER A 34 -30.06 40.06 8.97
N GLN A 35 -30.26 41.09 8.14
CA GLN A 35 -29.22 41.82 7.39
C GLN A 35 -28.28 42.50 8.41
N ALA A 36 -27.09 43.05 8.14
CA ALA A 36 -26.40 43.54 6.94
C ALA A 36 -24.90 43.72 7.31
N ALA A 37 -24.02 43.82 6.32
CA ALA A 37 -23.10 44.97 6.12
C ALA A 37 -21.98 44.64 5.12
N SER A 38 -22.00 45.38 4.02
CA SER A 38 -20.98 45.51 2.99
C SER A 38 -19.86 46.48 3.40
N ALA A 39 -18.62 46.26 2.97
CA ALA A 39 -17.69 47.34 2.62
C ALA A 39 -16.60 46.86 1.65
N GLN A 40 -16.43 47.63 0.57
CA GLN A 40 -15.35 47.56 -0.42
C GLN A 40 -14.12 48.33 0.07
N SER A 41 -12.91 47.89 -0.29
CA SER A 41 -11.85 48.76 -0.83
C SER A 41 -10.65 47.95 -1.36
N THR A 42 -10.17 48.35 -2.53
CA THR A 42 -8.85 48.08 -3.16
C THR A 42 -8.01 49.37 -3.05
N PRO A 43 -6.78 49.46 -3.63
CA PRO A 43 -5.62 48.56 -3.67
C PRO A 43 -4.32 49.28 -3.23
N GLU A 44 -3.21 48.57 -2.95
CA GLU A 44 -1.86 49.18 -3.01
C GLU A 44 -0.74 48.13 -3.19
N GLU A 45 0.11 48.37 -4.19
CA GLU A 45 1.46 47.84 -4.48
C GLU A 45 2.26 49.07 -5.01
N PRO A 46 3.60 49.07 -5.19
CA PRO A 46 4.64 48.07 -4.90
C PRO A 46 5.94 48.66 -4.29
N ALA A 47 6.89 47.80 -3.90
CA ALA A 47 8.30 48.20 -3.77
C ALA A 47 9.27 47.06 -4.11
N ALA A 48 10.20 47.38 -5.01
CA ALA A 48 11.24 46.55 -5.58
C ALA A 48 12.53 46.52 -4.74
N ALA A 49 13.30 45.43 -4.85
CA ALA A 49 14.77 45.41 -4.76
C ALA A 49 15.24 44.02 -5.26
N ALA A 50 15.80 43.90 -6.47
CA ALA A 50 17.18 44.20 -6.87
C ALA A 50 18.11 42.98 -6.74
N ALA A 51 18.77 42.69 -7.86
CA ALA A 51 19.57 41.51 -8.18
C ALA A 51 20.96 41.51 -7.54
N ALA A 52 21.54 40.32 -7.41
CA ALA A 52 22.97 40.12 -7.54
C ALA A 52 23.25 38.77 -8.22
N ALA A 53 23.77 38.84 -9.45
CA ALA A 53 24.43 37.74 -10.14
C ALA A 53 25.81 37.48 -9.52
N VAL A 54 26.40 36.30 -9.76
CA VAL A 54 27.78 36.14 -10.29
C VAL A 54 28.25 34.65 -10.31
N HIS A 55 28.76 34.27 -11.48
CA HIS A 55 29.75 33.24 -11.88
C HIS A 55 29.54 31.73 -11.70
N THR A 56 29.33 31.09 -12.86
CA THR A 56 29.88 29.78 -13.29
C THR A 56 31.39 29.84 -13.52
N PRO A 57 32.09 28.69 -13.40
CA PRO A 57 32.79 28.17 -14.59
C PRO A 57 32.72 26.63 -14.74
N ALA A 58 32.89 26.18 -15.98
CA ALA A 58 33.14 24.80 -16.41
C ALA A 58 34.37 24.82 -17.36
N PRO A 59 34.87 23.69 -17.91
CA PRO A 59 35.04 22.32 -17.39
C PRO A 59 36.52 21.84 -17.51
N ALA A 60 36.84 20.64 -17.00
CA ALA A 60 38.05 19.92 -17.42
C ALA A 60 37.88 18.38 -17.33
N ALA A 61 38.31 17.70 -18.39
CA ALA A 61 38.64 16.26 -18.53
C ALA A 61 40.03 16.21 -19.24
N PRO A 62 40.71 15.07 -19.53
CA PRO A 62 40.34 13.64 -19.39
C PRO A 62 41.49 12.69 -18.92
N ALA A 63 41.23 11.36 -18.84
CA ALA A 63 42.14 10.20 -19.10
C ALA A 63 41.57 8.92 -18.41
N GLN A 64 41.06 7.91 -19.14
CA GLN A 64 41.68 6.75 -19.85
C GLN A 64 41.77 5.43 -19.05
N GLU A 65 41.02 4.44 -19.59
CA GLU A 65 41.20 2.98 -19.73
C GLU A 65 41.54 2.01 -18.57
N GLY A 66 40.78 0.91 -18.53
CA GLY A 66 41.12 -0.36 -17.86
C GLY A 66 39.98 -1.40 -17.96
N ALA A 67 40.25 -2.56 -18.56
CA ALA A 67 39.29 -3.57 -19.03
C ALA A 67 38.89 -4.67 -18.01
N THR A 68 37.63 -5.15 -18.13
CA THR A 68 37.02 -6.49 -17.85
C THR A 68 37.11 -7.13 -16.43
N PRO A 69 36.21 -8.07 -15.99
CA PRO A 69 35.28 -8.92 -16.75
C PRO A 69 33.80 -8.97 -16.28
N LYS A 70 32.97 -9.60 -17.12
CA LYS A 70 31.55 -9.97 -16.92
C LYS A 70 31.33 -10.71 -15.59
N LYS A 71 30.28 -10.33 -14.84
CA LYS A 71 29.73 -11.13 -13.75
C LYS A 71 28.20 -11.09 -13.74
N GLU A 72 27.64 -12.27 -13.55
CA GLU A 72 26.24 -12.65 -13.73
C GLU A 72 25.22 -11.80 -12.95
N MET A 73 24.07 -11.63 -13.59
CA MET A 73 22.87 -10.99 -13.05
C MET A 73 22.24 -11.89 -11.99
N ASP A 74 22.39 -11.51 -10.72
CA ASP A 74 21.54 -12.02 -9.64
C ASP A 74 20.62 -10.94 -9.08
N ALA A 75 19.39 -11.37 -8.84
CA ALA A 75 18.23 -10.60 -8.47
C ALA A 75 18.39 -9.85 -7.14
N PHE A 76 17.74 -8.68 -7.08
CA PHE A 76 17.56 -7.81 -5.91
C PHE A 76 17.45 -8.53 -4.57
N PRO A 77 18.39 -8.31 -3.65
CA PRO A 77 18.12 -8.36 -2.23
C PRO A 77 17.96 -6.93 -1.72
N MET A 78 16.79 -6.65 -1.14
CA MET A 78 16.60 -5.54 -0.22
C MET A 78 17.46 -5.80 1.04
N THR A 79 18.75 -5.49 0.97
CA THR A 79 19.65 -5.49 2.12
C THR A 79 20.45 -4.20 2.10
N GLY A 80 20.10 -3.28 3.01
CA GLY A 80 20.94 -2.13 3.31
C GLY A 80 22.32 -2.61 3.77
N VAL A 81 23.36 -2.19 3.06
CA VAL A 81 24.76 -2.40 3.43
C VAL A 81 25.22 -1.14 4.16
N ALA A 82 25.40 -1.26 5.48
CA ALA A 82 26.17 -0.30 6.26
C ALA A 82 27.67 -0.52 5.96
N GLN A 83 28.40 0.56 5.67
CA GLN A 83 29.85 0.53 5.49
C GLN A 83 30.61 0.42 6.83
N ALA A 84 31.84 -0.06 6.71
CA ALA A 84 32.65 -0.72 7.72
C ALA A 84 33.37 0.22 8.71
N VAL A 85 33.47 -0.27 9.96
CA VAL A 85 34.40 0.16 11.02
C VAL A 85 35.52 -0.89 11.09
N PRO A 86 36.79 -0.56 11.36
CA PRO A 86 37.91 -1.50 11.33
C PRO A 86 37.72 -2.72 12.24
N ALA A 87 38.26 -3.86 11.78
CA ALA A 87 37.85 -5.21 12.18
C ALA A 87 38.18 -5.58 13.65
N PRO A 88 37.16 -5.95 14.46
CA PRO A 88 37.32 -6.78 15.65
C PRO A 88 37.33 -8.28 15.26
N PRO A 89 37.82 -9.19 16.13
CA PRO A 89 38.07 -10.59 15.79
C PRO A 89 36.84 -11.30 15.22
N ALA A 90 37.09 -12.24 14.29
CA ALA A 90 36.10 -12.90 13.44
C ALA A 90 34.86 -13.40 14.22
N LYS A 91 33.76 -12.64 14.11
CA LYS A 91 32.46 -13.02 14.67
C LYS A 91 31.92 -14.23 13.89
N LYS A 92 31.53 -15.30 14.61
CA LYS A 92 30.77 -16.43 14.08
C LYS A 92 29.68 -15.92 13.12
N LYS A 93 29.65 -16.40 11.87
CA LYS A 93 28.65 -16.00 10.86
C LYS A 93 27.26 -16.20 11.48
N ARG A 94 26.53 -15.10 11.73
CA ARG A 94 25.14 -15.16 12.17
C ARG A 94 24.36 -15.98 11.13
N PRO A 95 23.44 -16.88 11.54
CA PRO A 95 22.60 -17.59 10.58
C PRO A 95 21.85 -16.55 9.71
N SER A 96 22.06 -16.64 8.39
CA SER A 96 21.40 -15.76 7.43
C SER A 96 19.92 -16.10 7.37
N ARG A 97 19.04 -15.11 7.47
CA ARG A 97 17.60 -15.34 7.41
C ARG A 97 17.23 -15.81 6.00
N PRO A 98 16.42 -16.87 5.85
CA PRO A 98 16.01 -17.28 4.52
C PRO A 98 15.24 -16.19 3.79
N PHE A 99 15.45 -16.06 2.49
CA PHE A 99 14.61 -15.21 1.66
C PHE A 99 13.29 -15.92 1.37
N ILE A 100 12.18 -15.18 1.29
CA ILE A 100 10.83 -15.74 1.01
C ILE A 100 10.30 -15.11 -0.29
N PRO A 101 10.69 -15.62 -1.47
CA PRO A 101 10.40 -14.97 -2.76
C PRO A 101 8.90 -14.85 -3.06
N ALA A 102 8.10 -15.80 -2.58
CA ALA A 102 6.64 -15.80 -2.78
C ALA A 102 5.93 -14.58 -2.16
N LEU A 103 6.52 -13.92 -1.16
CA LEU A 103 5.96 -12.69 -0.61
C LEU A 103 6.10 -11.51 -1.57
N ASP A 104 7.14 -11.50 -2.42
CA ASP A 104 7.32 -10.44 -3.41
C ASP A 104 6.32 -10.59 -4.55
N SER A 105 6.14 -11.80 -5.10
CA SER A 105 5.13 -12.04 -6.14
C SER A 105 3.70 -11.83 -5.64
N THR A 106 3.42 -12.08 -4.35
CA THR A 106 2.12 -11.74 -3.74
C THR A 106 1.76 -10.27 -3.94
N ARG A 107 2.73 -9.35 -3.85
CA ARG A 107 2.49 -7.92 -4.08
C ARG A 107 1.99 -7.63 -5.49
N PHE A 108 2.51 -8.35 -6.49
CA PHE A 108 2.10 -8.19 -7.87
C PHE A 108 0.62 -8.54 -8.08
N PHE A 109 0.16 -9.67 -7.54
CA PHE A 109 -1.26 -10.06 -7.65
C PHE A 109 -2.18 -9.04 -6.97
N LEU A 110 -1.80 -8.58 -5.77
CA LEU A 110 -2.57 -7.57 -5.04
C LEU A 110 -2.62 -6.25 -5.81
N ILE A 111 -1.49 -5.75 -6.33
CA ILE A 111 -1.51 -4.47 -7.05
C ILE A 111 -2.21 -4.57 -8.41
N SER A 112 -2.09 -5.71 -9.10
CA SER A 112 -2.76 -5.90 -10.39
C SER A 112 -4.27 -5.84 -10.22
N TYR A 113 -4.80 -6.50 -9.17
CA TYR A 113 -6.22 -6.42 -8.83
C TYR A 113 -6.67 -4.99 -8.53
N ILE A 114 -5.90 -4.25 -7.71
CA ILE A 114 -6.22 -2.85 -7.37
C ILE A 114 -6.15 -1.93 -8.58
N ALA A 115 -5.09 -2.03 -9.40
CA ALA A 115 -4.91 -1.20 -10.58
C ALA A 115 -6.02 -1.40 -11.61
N VAL A 116 -6.43 -2.66 -11.84
CA VAL A 116 -7.61 -2.96 -12.66
C VAL A 116 -8.88 -2.41 -12.02
N GLY A 117 -9.10 -2.66 -10.73
CA GLY A 117 -10.31 -2.25 -10.03
C GLY A 117 -10.55 -0.74 -9.97
N HIS A 118 -9.49 0.08 -9.94
CA HIS A 118 -9.62 1.54 -9.99
C HIS A 118 -10.19 2.05 -11.33
N PHE A 119 -9.97 1.35 -12.43
CA PHE A 119 -10.33 1.82 -13.77
C PHE A 119 -11.25 0.86 -14.55
N ILE A 120 -11.69 -0.25 -13.95
CA ILE A 120 -12.47 -1.28 -14.66
C ILE A 120 -13.77 -0.73 -15.26
N ALA A 121 -14.42 0.22 -14.59
CA ALA A 121 -15.64 0.81 -15.11
C ALA A 121 -15.44 1.82 -16.24
N CYS A 122 -14.21 2.27 -16.45
CA CYS A 122 -13.84 2.98 -17.66
C CYS A 122 -13.86 2.03 -18.87
N CYS A 123 -13.81 0.71 -18.66
CA CYS A 123 -13.76 -0.31 -19.71
C CYS A 123 -15.09 -1.04 -19.92
N THR A 124 -15.87 -1.29 -18.86
CA THR A 124 -17.06 -2.13 -18.98
C THR A 124 -18.21 -1.63 -18.12
N LYS A 125 -19.43 -1.90 -18.58
CA LYS A 125 -20.68 -1.71 -17.83
C LYS A 125 -21.29 -3.03 -17.36
N ASN A 126 -20.64 -4.16 -17.62
CA ASN A 126 -21.13 -5.48 -17.23
C ASN A 126 -21.17 -5.57 -15.68
N PRO A 127 -22.35 -5.76 -15.05
CA PRO A 127 -22.46 -5.72 -13.60
C PRO A 127 -21.61 -6.77 -12.88
N LEU A 128 -21.49 -7.97 -13.45
CA LEU A 128 -20.69 -9.04 -12.88
C LEU A 128 -19.20 -8.73 -12.95
N ALA A 129 -18.72 -8.21 -14.08
CA ALA A 129 -17.31 -7.83 -14.24
C ALA A 129 -16.92 -6.71 -13.27
N LEU A 130 -17.78 -5.70 -13.11
CA LEU A 130 -17.61 -4.66 -12.10
C LEU A 130 -17.57 -5.29 -10.71
N ALA A 131 -18.55 -6.11 -10.36
CA ALA A 131 -18.61 -6.75 -9.05
C ALA A 131 -17.41 -7.65 -8.75
N LEU A 132 -16.84 -8.33 -9.75
CA LEU A 132 -15.66 -9.18 -9.57
C LEU A 132 -14.36 -8.39 -9.39
N LEU A 133 -14.21 -7.24 -10.05
CA LEU A 133 -12.94 -6.56 -10.18
C LEU A 133 -12.83 -5.26 -9.38
N SER A 134 -13.94 -4.72 -8.88
CA SER A 134 -13.98 -3.44 -8.17
C SER A 134 -13.86 -3.54 -6.65
N GLN A 135 -13.57 -4.71 -6.07
CA GLN A 135 -13.52 -4.92 -4.61
C GLN A 135 -12.20 -4.46 -3.97
N VAL A 136 -11.66 -3.34 -4.45
CA VAL A 136 -10.34 -2.82 -4.05
C VAL A 136 -10.23 -2.59 -2.54
N ASN A 137 -11.33 -2.17 -1.90
CA ASN A 137 -11.40 -1.95 -0.45
C ASN A 137 -11.28 -3.20 0.39
N VAL A 138 -11.70 -4.35 -0.14
CA VAL A 138 -11.55 -5.64 0.52
C VAL A 138 -10.08 -6.06 0.47
N VAL A 139 -9.46 -5.92 -0.71
CA VAL A 139 -8.12 -6.41 -1.01
C VAL A 139 -7.01 -5.54 -0.40
N VAL A 140 -7.20 -4.22 -0.31
CA VAL A 140 -6.15 -3.28 0.15
C VAL A 140 -5.62 -3.59 1.56
N GLY A 141 -6.44 -4.20 2.43
CA GLY A 141 -6.01 -4.65 3.77
C GLY A 141 -4.82 -5.60 3.76
N ALA A 142 -4.67 -6.40 2.70
CA ALA A 142 -3.54 -7.30 2.54
C ALA A 142 -2.19 -6.57 2.45
N PHE A 143 -2.14 -5.36 1.86
CA PHE A 143 -0.90 -4.58 1.81
C PHE A 143 -0.42 -4.14 3.19
N PHE A 144 -1.33 -3.78 4.09
CA PHE A 144 -1.01 -3.41 5.47
C PHE A 144 -0.47 -4.61 6.24
N VAL A 145 -1.17 -5.74 6.19
CA VAL A 145 -0.72 -6.99 6.82
C VAL A 145 0.64 -7.42 6.28
N LEU A 146 0.82 -7.42 4.95
CA LEU A 146 2.08 -7.80 4.32
C LEU A 146 3.23 -6.86 4.70
N SER A 147 2.98 -5.56 4.79
CA SER A 147 3.98 -4.56 5.19
C SER A 147 4.49 -4.83 6.60
N GLY A 148 3.58 -5.03 7.56
CA GLY A 148 3.95 -5.38 8.93
C GLY A 148 4.64 -6.74 9.04
N TYR A 149 4.20 -7.72 8.25
CA TYR A 149 4.80 -9.05 8.20
C TYR A 149 6.27 -9.00 7.79
N VAL A 150 6.57 -8.31 6.69
CA VAL A 150 7.94 -8.18 6.16
C VAL A 150 8.82 -7.38 7.12
N VAL A 151 8.30 -6.32 7.74
CA VAL A 151 9.06 -5.55 8.73
C VAL A 151 9.40 -6.44 9.93
N ALA A 152 8.42 -7.12 10.53
CA ALA A 152 8.68 -7.99 11.67
C ALA A 152 9.65 -9.14 11.34
N TYR A 153 9.53 -9.73 10.14
CA TYR A 153 10.46 -10.75 9.66
C TYR A 153 11.91 -10.25 9.58
N THR A 154 12.10 -9.01 9.13
CA THR A 154 13.42 -8.38 8.96
C THR A 154 13.95 -7.70 10.23
N CYS A 155 13.08 -7.44 11.20
CA CYS A 155 13.39 -6.67 12.41
C CYS A 155 13.26 -7.45 13.72
N THR A 156 13.01 -8.76 13.67
CA THR A 156 13.02 -9.66 14.84
C THR A 156 14.19 -10.64 14.74
N GLU A 157 14.89 -10.92 15.83
CA GLU A 157 15.97 -11.90 15.80
C GLU A 157 15.45 -13.34 15.70
N LEU A 158 16.13 -14.16 14.88
CA LEU A 158 15.79 -15.57 14.72
C LEU A 158 16.18 -16.34 15.99
N GLY A 159 15.29 -17.23 16.42
CA GLY A 159 15.51 -18.08 17.59
C GLY A 159 15.60 -17.37 18.93
N LYS A 160 15.20 -16.09 19.00
CA LYS A 160 15.22 -15.30 20.24
C LYS A 160 13.96 -14.48 20.42
N TYR A 161 13.66 -14.11 21.67
CA TYR A 161 12.57 -13.19 22.05
C TYR A 161 13.05 -11.73 22.11
N GLU A 162 13.71 -11.28 21.05
CA GLU A 162 14.26 -9.92 20.98
C GLU A 162 14.06 -9.30 19.59
N ALA A 163 13.85 -7.99 19.57
CA ALA A 163 13.91 -7.24 18.33
C ALA A 163 15.37 -7.06 17.88
N SER A 164 15.56 -6.93 16.58
CA SER A 164 16.87 -6.71 15.97
C SER A 164 17.40 -5.32 16.30
N ALA A 165 18.72 -5.17 16.40
CA ALA A 165 19.35 -3.86 16.56
C ALA A 165 18.97 -2.88 15.42
N ARG A 166 18.51 -3.38 14.27
CA ARG A 166 18.06 -2.59 13.10
C ARG A 166 16.91 -1.62 13.36
N ILE A 167 16.13 -1.82 14.42
CA ILE A 167 15.04 -0.90 14.79
C ILE A 167 15.50 0.28 15.65
N LYS A 168 16.79 0.32 16.02
CA LYS A 168 17.41 1.37 16.83
C LYS A 168 18.58 2.02 16.08
N PRO A 169 18.79 3.34 16.23
CA PRO A 169 17.88 4.30 16.84
C PRO A 169 16.59 4.50 15.99
N ALA A 170 15.51 4.93 16.64
CA ALA A 170 14.19 5.02 16.00
C ALA A 170 14.18 5.99 14.78
N PRO A 171 14.77 7.20 14.82
CA PRO A 171 14.84 8.08 13.66
C PRO A 171 15.50 7.43 12.44
N GLN A 172 16.60 6.70 12.66
CA GLN A 172 17.30 5.99 11.58
C GLN A 172 16.45 4.88 10.97
N PHE A 173 15.73 4.11 11.79
CA PHE A 173 14.77 3.12 11.31
C PHE A 173 13.67 3.77 10.47
N VAL A 174 13.06 4.84 10.98
CA VAL A 174 11.96 5.54 10.31
C VAL A 174 12.40 6.09 8.96
N MET A 175 13.50 6.85 8.95
CA MET A 175 13.96 7.52 7.74
C MET A 175 14.46 6.52 6.68
N SER A 176 15.13 5.45 7.09
CA SER A 176 15.50 4.33 6.21
C SER A 176 14.30 3.76 5.45
N ARG A 177 13.17 3.60 6.15
CA ARG A 177 11.95 3.04 5.57
C ARG A 177 11.23 4.04 4.66
N ILE A 178 11.14 5.32 5.07
CA ILE A 178 10.57 6.39 4.25
C ILE A 178 11.35 6.54 2.94
N MET A 179 12.68 6.54 3.00
CA MET A 179 13.54 6.61 1.81
C MET A 179 13.42 5.38 0.90
N GLY A 180 12.80 4.29 1.36
CA GLY A 180 12.51 3.12 0.53
C GLY A 180 11.38 3.33 -0.48
N TYR A 181 10.47 4.30 -0.26
CA TYR A 181 9.31 4.55 -1.14
C TYR A 181 9.13 6.00 -1.56
N TYR A 182 9.50 6.96 -0.69
CA TYR A 182 9.32 8.39 -0.93
C TYR A 182 10.02 8.91 -2.19
N PRO A 183 11.24 8.44 -2.57
CA PRO A 183 11.92 8.90 -3.77
C PRO A 183 11.12 8.72 -5.06
N LEU A 184 10.61 7.51 -5.28
CA LEU A 184 9.82 7.21 -6.47
C LEU A 184 8.46 7.93 -6.40
N TYR A 185 7.88 7.98 -5.22
CA TYR A 185 6.65 8.73 -4.99
C TYR A 185 6.82 10.21 -5.40
N LEU A 186 7.88 10.87 -4.92
CA LEU A 186 8.18 12.27 -5.24
C LEU A 186 8.48 12.45 -6.73
N LEU A 187 9.25 11.55 -7.34
CA LEU A 187 9.52 11.58 -8.78
C LEU A 187 8.22 11.55 -9.58
N ALA A 188 7.32 10.61 -9.28
CA ALA A 188 6.02 10.55 -9.94
C ALA A 188 5.16 11.78 -9.64
N GLN A 189 5.23 12.30 -8.41
CA GLN A 189 4.50 13.49 -8.00
C GLN A 189 4.89 14.71 -8.84
N ILE A 190 6.19 14.89 -9.09
CA ILE A 190 6.75 15.96 -9.92
C ILE A 190 6.43 15.71 -11.40
N ALA A 191 6.67 14.49 -11.90
CA ALA A 191 6.46 14.15 -13.30
C ALA A 191 5.01 14.35 -13.76
N PHE A 192 4.05 14.04 -12.89
CA PHE A 192 2.61 14.21 -13.15
C PHE A 192 2.02 15.47 -12.51
N ALA A 193 2.83 16.36 -11.91
CA ALA A 193 2.37 17.61 -11.31
C ALA A 193 1.51 18.46 -12.27
N PRO A 194 1.84 18.61 -13.57
CA PRO A 194 0.99 19.35 -14.50
C PRO A 194 -0.42 18.77 -14.63
N VAL A 195 -0.54 17.44 -14.64
CA VAL A 195 -1.83 16.74 -14.72
C VAL A 195 -2.66 16.97 -13.44
N PHE A 196 -2.02 16.85 -12.29
CA PHE A 196 -2.69 17.03 -11.00
C PHE A 196 -3.11 18.48 -10.79
N LEU A 197 -2.20 19.43 -10.97
CA LEU A 197 -2.45 20.85 -10.79
C LEU A 197 -3.51 21.35 -11.77
N PHE A 198 -3.43 20.99 -13.05
CA PHE A 198 -4.45 21.40 -14.02
C PHE A 198 -5.84 20.95 -13.58
N ALA A 199 -5.99 19.68 -13.20
CA ALA A 199 -7.29 19.18 -12.75
C ALA A 199 -7.75 19.81 -11.43
N ASP A 200 -6.85 19.93 -10.45
CA ASP A 200 -7.20 20.38 -9.11
C ASP A 200 -7.51 21.89 -9.07
N VAL A 201 -6.74 22.71 -9.78
CA VAL A 201 -7.01 24.14 -9.95
C VAL A 201 -8.35 24.33 -10.67
N THR A 202 -8.64 23.52 -11.69
CA THR A 202 -9.91 23.63 -12.44
C THR A 202 -11.12 23.34 -11.54
N TYR A 203 -11.01 22.39 -10.61
CA TYR A 203 -12.15 22.00 -9.76
C TYR A 203 -12.25 22.79 -8.45
N ASN A 204 -11.12 23.17 -7.85
CA ASN A 204 -11.07 23.71 -6.48
C ASN A 204 -10.39 25.08 -6.37
N GLY A 205 -9.77 25.56 -7.45
CA GLY A 205 -9.01 26.80 -7.46
C GLY A 205 -7.57 26.66 -6.94
N PRO A 206 -6.72 27.69 -7.16
CA PRO A 206 -5.28 27.62 -6.92
C PRO A 206 -4.88 27.51 -5.44
N ILE A 207 -5.62 28.15 -4.54
CA ILE A 207 -5.32 28.12 -3.10
C ILE A 207 -5.55 26.71 -2.53
N ALA A 208 -6.68 26.09 -2.86
CA ALA A 208 -6.98 24.72 -2.47
C ALA A 208 -5.95 23.74 -3.08
N ALA A 209 -5.61 23.91 -4.36
CA ALA A 209 -4.60 23.08 -5.01
C ALA A 209 -3.22 23.18 -4.34
N ALA A 210 -2.82 24.38 -3.89
CA ALA A 210 -1.57 24.56 -3.14
C ALA A 210 -1.61 23.81 -1.80
N TRP A 211 -2.72 23.89 -1.06
CA TRP A 211 -2.92 23.13 0.17
C TRP A 211 -2.92 21.62 -0.06
N HIS A 212 -3.59 21.15 -1.11
CA HIS A 212 -3.59 19.75 -1.51
C HIS A 212 -2.20 19.24 -1.89
N GLY A 213 -1.42 20.08 -2.56
CA GLY A 213 -0.01 19.82 -2.86
C GLY A 213 0.83 19.66 -1.60
N LEU A 214 0.62 20.49 -0.58
CA LEU A 214 1.29 20.36 0.72
C LEU A 214 0.91 19.04 1.41
N LEU A 215 -0.38 18.71 1.50
CA LEU A 215 -0.85 17.48 2.15
C LEU A 215 -0.30 16.22 1.46
N THR A 216 -0.31 16.22 0.14
CA THR A 216 0.18 15.11 -0.68
C THR A 216 1.71 15.00 -0.58
N THR A 217 2.44 16.11 -0.69
CA THR A 217 3.92 16.10 -0.58
C THR A 217 4.38 15.60 0.80
N THR A 218 3.70 16.03 1.87
CA THR A 218 4.03 15.61 3.24
C THR A 218 3.50 14.22 3.62
N LEU A 219 2.76 13.55 2.72
CA LEU A 219 2.07 12.29 3.00
C LEU A 219 1.15 12.38 4.24
N SER A 220 0.46 13.50 4.43
CA SER A 220 -0.47 13.73 5.55
C SER A 220 -1.95 13.59 5.17
N GLN A 221 -2.26 13.41 3.89
CA GLN A 221 -3.61 13.46 3.35
C GLN A 221 -4.57 12.42 3.92
N ALA A 222 -4.10 11.24 4.35
CA ALA A 222 -4.98 10.19 4.89
C ALA A 222 -5.58 10.54 6.27
N TRP A 223 -5.02 11.54 6.97
CA TRP A 223 -5.60 12.07 8.21
C TRP A 223 -6.85 12.91 7.98
N PHE A 224 -7.11 13.31 6.73
CA PHE A 224 -8.24 14.13 6.36
C PHE A 224 -9.17 13.29 5.47
N PRO A 225 -10.25 12.70 6.01
CA PRO A 225 -11.10 11.76 5.27
C PRO A 225 -11.67 12.30 3.95
N ALA A 226 -11.90 13.61 3.86
CA ALA A 226 -12.35 14.27 2.64
C ALA A 226 -11.26 14.44 1.57
N HIS A 227 -9.98 14.30 1.95
CA HIS A 227 -8.81 14.60 1.13
C HIS A 227 -7.83 13.42 1.04
N ALA A 228 -8.20 12.22 1.49
CA ALA A 228 -7.30 11.08 1.50
C ALA A 228 -6.80 10.72 0.09
N GLU A 229 -7.63 10.91 -0.93
CA GLU A 229 -7.36 10.50 -2.31
C GLU A 229 -6.81 11.63 -3.21
N LEU A 230 -6.24 12.68 -2.61
CA LEU A 230 -5.68 13.82 -3.35
C LEU A 230 -4.60 13.40 -4.35
N TRP A 231 -4.69 13.97 -5.55
CA TRP A 231 -3.77 13.86 -6.70
C TRP A 231 -3.56 12.44 -7.25
N ASN A 232 -3.20 11.48 -6.41
CA ASN A 232 -3.02 10.08 -6.75
C ASN A 232 -3.71 9.20 -5.71
N ALA A 233 -4.99 8.88 -5.92
CA ALA A 233 -5.85 8.21 -4.95
C ALA A 233 -5.19 7.07 -4.13
N PRO A 234 -4.50 6.08 -4.73
CA PRO A 234 -3.85 5.00 -3.99
C PRO A 234 -2.87 5.47 -2.89
N THR A 235 -2.25 6.64 -3.03
CA THR A 235 -1.11 7.07 -2.19
C THR A 235 -1.49 7.40 -0.75
N TRP A 236 -2.79 7.44 -0.40
CA TRP A 236 -3.23 7.45 0.99
C TRP A 236 -2.63 6.28 1.79
N PHE A 237 -2.37 5.13 1.14
CA PHE A 237 -1.70 4.00 1.78
C PHE A 237 -0.27 4.37 2.21
N LEU A 238 0.47 5.19 1.45
CA LEU A 238 1.80 5.68 1.85
C LEU A 238 1.71 6.66 3.02
N SER A 239 0.66 7.48 3.07
CA SER A 239 0.39 8.35 4.22
C SER A 239 0.18 7.53 5.50
N ALA A 240 -0.69 6.52 5.44
CA ALA A 240 -0.91 5.60 6.55
C ALA A 240 0.33 4.77 6.92
N LEU A 241 1.08 4.28 5.92
CA LEU A 241 2.32 3.52 6.12
C LEU A 241 3.42 4.37 6.75
N THR A 242 3.50 5.66 6.43
CA THR A 242 4.45 6.60 7.03
C THR A 242 4.17 6.73 8.53
N PHE A 243 2.92 6.94 8.92
CA PHE A 243 2.54 6.96 10.34
C PHE A 243 2.87 5.64 11.03
N ALA A 244 2.49 4.51 10.44
CA ALA A 244 2.78 3.21 11.04
C ALA A 244 4.29 2.96 11.18
N THR A 245 5.10 3.41 10.22
CA THR A 245 6.56 3.34 10.27
C THR A 245 7.14 4.07 11.49
N VAL A 246 6.55 5.21 11.87
CA VAL A 246 6.91 5.95 13.09
C VAL A 246 6.55 5.16 14.36
N CYS A 247 5.44 4.42 14.36
CA CYS A 247 5.01 3.63 15.52
C CYS A 247 5.79 2.30 15.70
N LEU A 248 6.26 1.69 14.61
CA LEU A 248 6.92 0.39 14.62
C LEU A 248 8.17 0.26 15.52
N PRO A 249 9.10 1.23 15.64
CA PRO A 249 10.25 1.08 16.54
C PRO A 249 9.85 0.98 18.02
N PHE A 250 8.62 1.39 18.38
CA PHE A 250 8.08 1.28 19.74
C PHE A 250 7.24 0.01 19.93
N ALA A 251 6.46 -0.38 18.93
CA ALA A 251 5.61 -1.57 19.01
C ALA A 251 6.36 -2.89 18.79
N LEU A 252 7.33 -2.93 17.85
CA LEU A 252 8.05 -4.14 17.49
C LEU A 252 8.91 -4.74 18.63
N PRO A 253 9.61 -3.96 19.48
CA PRO A 253 10.30 -4.54 20.65
C PRO A 253 9.38 -5.38 21.53
N ALA A 254 8.17 -4.88 21.81
CA ALA A 254 7.19 -5.60 22.62
C ALA A 254 6.69 -6.85 21.89
N ILE A 255 6.31 -6.73 20.62
CA ILE A 255 5.84 -7.89 19.82
C ILE A 255 6.92 -8.97 19.72
N ALA A 256 8.19 -8.58 19.53
CA ALA A 256 9.31 -9.50 19.40
C ALA A 256 9.59 -10.27 20.70
N SER A 257 9.39 -9.64 21.85
CA SER A 257 9.57 -10.28 23.17
C SER A 257 8.39 -11.16 23.57
N TRP A 258 7.22 -11.01 22.96
CA TRP A 258 6.06 -11.81 23.30
C TRP A 258 6.22 -13.29 22.92
N ARG A 259 5.73 -14.14 23.83
CA ARG A 259 5.58 -15.58 23.65
C ARG A 259 4.34 -15.92 22.83
N ARG A 260 4.21 -17.19 22.44
CA ARG A 260 3.10 -17.67 21.61
C ARG A 260 1.72 -17.34 22.20
N ARG A 261 1.54 -17.46 23.51
CA ARG A 261 0.27 -17.10 24.19
C ARG A 261 -0.03 -15.61 24.06
N GLY A 262 0.96 -14.76 24.34
CA GLY A 262 0.85 -13.30 24.19
C GLY A 262 0.52 -12.89 22.76
N LEU A 263 1.20 -13.48 21.77
CA LEU A 263 0.96 -13.23 20.36
C LEU A 263 -0.44 -13.67 19.91
N LYS A 264 -0.94 -14.82 20.37
CA LYS A 264 -2.32 -15.24 20.08
C LYS A 264 -3.35 -14.26 20.67
N ARG A 265 -3.12 -13.81 21.91
CA ARG A 265 -3.97 -12.79 22.55
C ARG A 265 -3.93 -11.47 21.76
N ALA A 266 -2.74 -11.01 21.38
CA ALA A 266 -2.56 -9.81 20.57
C ALA A 266 -3.26 -9.92 19.21
N MET A 267 -3.15 -11.07 18.53
CA MET A 267 -3.87 -11.32 17.27
C MET A 267 -5.38 -11.15 17.43
N TRP A 268 -5.96 -11.73 18.49
CA TRP A 268 -7.39 -11.58 18.80
C TRP A 268 -7.77 -10.13 19.12
N ILE A 269 -7.01 -9.46 19.97
CA ILE A 269 -7.28 -8.06 20.38
C ILE A 269 -7.19 -7.13 19.16
N LEU A 270 -6.14 -7.23 18.35
CA LEU A 270 -5.97 -6.39 17.16
C LEU A 270 -7.07 -6.65 16.13
N THR A 271 -7.47 -7.90 15.94
CA THR A 271 -8.61 -8.25 15.08
C THR A 271 -9.91 -7.65 15.61
N ALA A 272 -10.17 -7.77 16.92
CA ALA A 272 -11.35 -7.21 17.56
C ALA A 272 -11.39 -5.67 17.43
N VAL A 273 -10.27 -4.99 17.69
CA VAL A 273 -10.15 -3.52 17.52
C VAL A 273 -10.39 -3.12 16.06
N SER A 274 -9.82 -3.85 15.10
CA SER A 274 -10.03 -3.60 13.67
C SER A 274 -11.49 -3.76 13.25
N VAL A 275 -12.18 -4.79 13.76
CA VAL A 275 -13.57 -5.09 13.45
C VAL A 275 -14.53 -4.15 14.17
N LEU A 276 -14.24 -3.77 15.42
CA LEU A 276 -15.12 -2.94 16.24
C LEU A 276 -15.49 -1.62 15.55
N ALA A 277 -14.50 -0.89 15.01
CA ALA A 277 -14.75 0.36 14.30
C ALA A 277 -15.63 0.15 13.04
N LYS A 278 -15.47 -0.99 12.36
CA LYS A 278 -16.21 -1.34 11.14
C LYS A 278 -17.65 -1.74 11.47
N VAL A 279 -17.86 -2.46 12.58
CA VAL A 279 -19.17 -2.79 13.12
C VAL A 279 -19.91 -1.54 13.59
N ALA A 280 -19.22 -0.64 14.32
CA ALA A 280 -19.80 0.61 14.79
C ALA A 280 -20.37 1.45 13.64
N TYR A 281 -19.60 1.65 12.56
CA TYR A 281 -20.12 2.31 11.36
C TYR A 281 -21.28 1.59 10.71
N SER A 282 -21.21 0.26 10.59
CA SER A 282 -22.28 -0.52 9.97
C SER A 282 -23.58 -0.40 10.76
N TYR A 283 -23.47 -0.40 12.08
CA TYR A 283 -24.59 -0.23 13.01
C TYR A 283 -25.17 1.19 12.95
N ASP A 284 -24.34 2.21 13.17
CA ASP A 284 -24.78 3.61 13.27
C ASP A 284 -25.38 4.12 11.97
N THR A 285 -24.90 3.64 10.83
CA THR A 285 -25.34 4.09 9.51
C THR A 285 -26.33 3.14 8.84
N ASN A 286 -26.68 2.03 9.50
CA ASN A 286 -27.41 0.90 8.91
C ASN A 286 -26.77 0.39 7.58
N GLY A 287 -25.46 0.63 7.42
CA GLY A 287 -24.68 0.36 6.20
C GLY A 287 -24.16 -1.06 6.11
N TRP A 288 -24.98 -2.08 6.39
CA TRP A 288 -24.51 -3.47 6.48
C TRP A 288 -24.19 -4.12 5.13
N PHE A 289 -24.83 -3.65 4.05
CA PHE A 289 -24.90 -4.37 2.77
C PHE A 289 -24.56 -3.49 1.56
N PHE A 290 -23.47 -2.72 1.61
CA PHE A 290 -23.02 -1.91 0.46
C PHE A 290 -21.69 -2.38 -0.13
N MET A 291 -21.52 -2.11 -1.42
CA MET A 291 -20.35 -2.48 -2.21
C MET A 291 -19.95 -1.29 -3.10
N GLU A 292 -18.87 -0.59 -2.73
CA GLU A 292 -18.53 0.74 -3.27
C GLU A 292 -18.29 0.75 -4.78
N GLY A 293 -17.82 -0.37 -5.36
CA GLY A 293 -17.52 -0.45 -6.78
C GLY A 293 -18.68 -0.90 -7.70
N THR A 294 -19.85 -1.20 -7.13
CA THR A 294 -21.05 -1.58 -7.91
C THR A 294 -22.25 -0.69 -7.61
N MET A 295 -22.23 0.01 -6.49
CA MET A 295 -23.32 0.86 -6.05
C MET A 295 -23.02 2.34 -6.31
N SER A 296 -24.08 3.14 -6.47
CA SER A 296 -23.92 4.58 -6.67
C SER A 296 -23.25 5.23 -5.45
N PRO A 297 -22.38 6.23 -5.62
CA PRO A 297 -21.86 7.03 -4.51
C PRO A 297 -22.96 7.61 -3.61
N ARG A 298 -24.15 7.90 -4.16
CA ARG A 298 -25.31 8.40 -3.41
C ARG A 298 -25.92 7.38 -2.45
N SER A 299 -25.65 6.09 -2.65
CA SER A 299 -26.11 5.03 -1.74
C SER A 299 -25.22 4.86 -0.51
N HIS A 300 -24.09 5.58 -0.40
CA HIS A 300 -23.29 5.57 0.82
C HIS A 300 -24.07 6.21 1.98
N PRO A 301 -24.31 5.48 3.08
CA PRO A 301 -25.07 6.00 4.21
C PRO A 301 -24.42 7.23 4.86
N SER A 302 -23.08 7.21 4.99
CA SER A 302 -22.29 8.36 5.42
C SER A 302 -20.90 8.27 4.80
N TRP A 303 -20.68 9.03 3.72
CA TRP A 303 -19.43 8.99 2.97
C TRP A 303 -18.21 9.45 3.80
N LEU A 304 -18.38 10.49 4.62
CA LEU A 304 -17.27 11.00 5.44
C LEU A 304 -16.89 10.02 6.56
N PHE A 305 -17.89 9.40 7.21
CA PHE A 305 -17.64 8.39 8.24
C PHE A 305 -17.04 7.10 7.65
N TRP A 306 -17.48 6.74 6.43
CA TRP A 306 -16.87 5.64 5.68
C TRP A 306 -15.38 5.89 5.45
N ASN A 307 -15.04 7.07 4.94
CA ASN A 307 -13.66 7.46 4.67
C ASN A 307 -12.80 7.53 5.94
N SER A 308 -13.36 7.98 7.07
CA SER A 308 -12.62 8.01 8.33
C SER A 308 -12.29 6.63 8.86
N ILE A 309 -12.99 5.57 8.43
CA ILE A 309 -12.65 4.19 8.77
C ILE A 309 -11.70 3.59 7.73
N ARG A 310 -12.02 3.81 6.44
CA ARG A 310 -11.28 3.28 5.30
C ARG A 310 -9.83 3.78 5.24
N PHE A 311 -9.64 5.08 5.44
CA PHE A 311 -8.36 5.77 5.25
C PHE A 311 -7.62 6.05 6.55
N SER A 312 -8.19 5.73 7.71
CA SER A 312 -7.58 6.03 9.01
C SER A 312 -6.17 5.44 9.12
N PRO A 313 -5.14 6.29 9.33
CA PRO A 313 -3.78 5.82 9.61
C PRO A 313 -3.71 4.92 10.85
N PHE A 314 -4.59 5.14 11.83
CA PHE A 314 -4.70 4.29 13.02
C PHE A 314 -5.26 2.90 12.69
N ALA A 315 -6.34 2.82 11.90
CA ALA A 315 -6.91 1.54 11.48
C ALA A 315 -5.91 0.74 10.63
N ALA A 316 -5.17 1.42 9.76
CA ALA A 316 -4.06 0.84 9.00
C ALA A 316 -2.91 0.33 9.88
N LEU A 317 -2.54 1.08 10.93
CA LEU A 317 -1.55 0.64 11.92
C LEU A 317 -1.98 -0.68 12.57
N VAL A 318 -3.25 -0.82 12.96
CA VAL A 318 -3.76 -2.08 13.55
C VAL A 318 -3.55 -3.26 12.60
N GLU A 319 -3.84 -3.11 11.32
CA GLU A 319 -3.64 -4.17 10.31
C GLU A 319 -2.16 -4.46 10.03
N ILE A 320 -1.29 -3.44 10.10
CA ILE A 320 0.17 -3.63 10.08
C ILE A 320 0.62 -4.44 11.29
N LEU A 321 0.14 -4.13 12.49
CA LEU A 321 0.49 -4.87 13.71
C LEU A 321 -0.01 -6.33 13.67
N ILE A 322 -1.17 -6.60 13.06
CA ILE A 322 -1.63 -7.97 12.76
C ILE A 322 -0.56 -8.72 11.94
N GLY A 323 -0.03 -8.07 10.90
CA GLY A 323 1.09 -8.58 10.12
C GLY A 323 2.34 -8.87 10.94
N CYS A 324 2.73 -7.95 11.83
CA CYS A 324 3.87 -8.13 12.71
C CYS A 324 3.71 -9.34 13.65
N VAL A 325 2.54 -9.45 14.28
CA VAL A 325 2.19 -10.58 15.16
C VAL A 325 2.13 -11.89 14.37
N ALA A 326 1.60 -11.89 13.16
CA ALA A 326 1.53 -13.06 12.29
C ALA A 326 2.92 -13.59 11.90
N ALA A 327 3.85 -12.70 11.54
CA ALA A 327 5.24 -13.08 11.27
C ALA A 327 5.88 -13.68 12.52
N ARG A 328 5.74 -13.02 13.66
CA ARG A 328 6.31 -13.47 14.92
C ARG A 328 5.73 -14.82 15.37
N LEU A 329 4.44 -15.08 15.19
CA LEU A 329 3.79 -16.36 15.46
C LEU A 329 4.40 -17.53 14.67
N VAL A 330 5.01 -17.28 13.51
CA VAL A 330 5.76 -18.29 12.76
C VAL A 330 7.18 -18.43 13.32
N MET A 331 7.86 -17.31 13.54
CA MET A 331 9.28 -17.27 13.94
C MET A 331 9.54 -17.77 15.37
N VAL A 332 8.57 -17.67 16.29
CA VAL A 332 8.75 -18.18 17.67
C VAL A 332 9.06 -19.68 17.72
N LYS A 333 8.71 -20.45 16.68
CA LYS A 333 9.05 -21.88 16.57
C LYS A 333 10.57 -22.13 16.59
N GLU A 334 11.36 -21.15 16.16
CA GLU A 334 12.81 -21.26 16.09
C GLU A 334 13.49 -20.97 17.43
N CYS A 335 12.73 -20.45 18.41
CA CYS A 335 13.22 -20.24 19.76
C CYS A 335 13.36 -21.60 20.47
N LYS A 336 14.37 -21.75 21.34
CA LYS A 336 14.61 -23.01 22.04
C LYS A 336 13.45 -23.35 22.97
N ALA A 337 13.14 -24.63 23.10
CA ALA A 337 12.09 -25.12 23.99
C ALA A 337 12.39 -24.81 25.47
N GLU A 338 13.66 -24.83 25.86
CA GLU A 338 14.15 -24.42 27.19
C GLU A 338 13.76 -22.97 27.54
N ASP A 339 13.73 -22.13 26.51
CA ASP A 339 13.35 -20.73 26.64
C ASP A 339 11.83 -20.54 26.61
N ASP A 340 10.99 -21.58 26.43
CA ASP A 340 9.53 -21.49 26.30
C ASP A 340 8.73 -22.38 27.28
N PRO A 341 8.41 -21.90 28.50
CA PRO A 341 7.57 -22.62 29.46
C PRO A 341 6.10 -22.75 29.01
N ASP A 342 5.67 -21.98 28.01
CA ASP A 342 4.37 -22.10 27.34
C ASP A 342 4.45 -23.00 26.08
N GLY A 343 5.61 -23.61 25.83
CA GLY A 343 5.89 -24.46 24.69
C GLY A 343 4.97 -25.67 24.70
N VAL A 344 4.26 -25.89 23.60
CA VAL A 344 3.56 -27.16 23.39
C VAL A 344 4.63 -28.24 23.31
N GLY A 345 4.50 -29.32 24.10
CA GLY A 345 5.53 -30.35 24.24
C GLY A 345 6.05 -30.85 22.89
N ALA A 346 7.26 -31.41 22.87
CA ALA A 346 7.94 -31.82 21.64
C ALA A 346 7.07 -32.67 20.67
N SER A 347 6.08 -33.42 21.20
CA SER A 347 5.09 -34.19 20.45
C SER A 347 3.98 -33.35 19.79
N ASP A 348 3.56 -32.24 20.40
CA ASP A 348 2.63 -31.29 19.82
C ASP A 348 3.33 -30.28 18.92
N ALA A 349 4.58 -29.94 19.22
CA ALA A 349 5.47 -29.31 18.26
C ALA A 349 5.64 -30.22 17.04
N ALA A 350 5.82 -31.54 17.21
CA ALA A 350 5.85 -32.52 16.13
C ALA A 350 4.50 -32.65 15.38
N LYS A 351 3.34 -32.62 16.06
CA LYS A 351 2.00 -32.57 15.41
C LYS A 351 1.67 -31.22 14.78
N LEU A 352 2.29 -30.12 15.23
CA LEU A 352 2.25 -28.81 14.56
C LEU A 352 3.30 -28.69 13.44
N VAL A 353 4.38 -29.47 13.52
CA VAL A 353 5.43 -29.69 12.51
C VAL A 353 4.91 -30.67 11.44
N LEU A 354 3.96 -31.55 11.79
CA LEU A 354 3.33 -32.59 10.98
C LEU A 354 1.80 -32.57 11.18
N GLY A 355 1.14 -31.45 10.87
CA GLY A 355 -0.34 -31.41 10.91
C GLY A 355 -0.94 -32.25 9.77
N GLY A 356 -0.88 -33.58 9.95
CA GLY A 356 -0.80 -34.54 8.87
C GLY A 356 0.62 -34.63 8.33
N SER A 357 1.05 -35.82 7.91
CA SER A 357 2.29 -36.06 7.17
C SER A 357 2.63 -34.92 6.19
N ASN A 358 3.92 -34.57 6.11
CA ASN A 358 4.47 -33.67 5.07
C ASN A 358 3.69 -33.80 3.75
N GLY A 359 3.00 -32.74 3.33
CA GLY A 359 2.25 -32.72 2.07
C GLY A 359 0.72 -32.85 2.17
N SER A 360 0.10 -32.76 3.35
CA SER A 360 -1.37 -32.68 3.40
C SER A 360 -1.86 -31.40 2.70
N VAL A 361 -2.79 -31.56 1.75
CA VAL A 361 -3.41 -30.45 0.99
C VAL A 361 -3.91 -29.35 1.94
N ALA A 362 -4.40 -29.75 3.13
CA ALA A 362 -4.92 -28.90 4.20
C ALA A 362 -3.96 -27.79 4.68
N GLN A 363 -2.64 -27.97 4.53
CA GLN A 363 -1.63 -27.01 4.96
C GLN A 363 -1.11 -26.11 3.84
N SER A 364 -1.49 -26.37 2.59
CA SER A 364 -1.05 -25.58 1.45
C SER A 364 -1.47 -24.11 1.60
N PRO A 365 -0.62 -23.15 1.21
CA PRO A 365 -1.03 -21.75 1.05
C PRO A 365 -2.10 -21.58 -0.04
N ALA A 366 -2.25 -22.55 -0.95
CA ALA A 366 -3.30 -22.53 -1.96
C ALA A 366 -4.71 -22.48 -1.36
N ILE A 367 -4.95 -23.11 -0.19
CA ILE A 367 -6.27 -23.13 0.44
C ILE A 367 -6.77 -21.73 0.83
N PRO A 368 -6.05 -20.95 1.65
CA PRO A 368 -6.49 -19.59 1.94
C PRO A 368 -6.47 -18.69 0.70
N ALA A 369 -5.61 -18.95 -0.29
CA ALA A 369 -5.65 -18.23 -1.58
C ALA A 369 -6.97 -18.47 -2.33
N LEU A 370 -7.39 -19.74 -2.45
CA LEU A 370 -8.69 -20.12 -3.01
C LEU A 370 -9.84 -19.57 -2.16
N GLY A 371 -9.71 -19.56 -0.84
CA GLY A 371 -10.68 -18.92 0.07
C GLY A 371 -10.85 -17.43 -0.22
N MET A 372 -9.76 -16.69 -0.40
CA MET A 372 -9.82 -15.27 -0.79
C MET A 372 -10.51 -15.08 -2.14
N ALA A 373 -10.17 -15.90 -3.15
CA ALA A 373 -10.83 -15.86 -4.45
C ALA A 373 -12.33 -16.18 -4.34
N ALA A 374 -12.69 -17.19 -3.55
CA ALA A 374 -14.08 -17.57 -3.30
C ALA A 374 -14.87 -16.46 -2.61
N VAL A 375 -14.27 -15.69 -1.70
CA VAL A 375 -14.89 -14.51 -1.09
C VAL A 375 -15.22 -13.46 -2.16
N ILE A 376 -14.27 -13.12 -3.04
CA ILE A 376 -14.49 -12.16 -4.12
C ILE A 376 -15.63 -12.62 -5.05
N VAL A 377 -15.61 -13.90 -5.46
CA VAL A 377 -16.63 -14.47 -6.34
C VAL A 377 -18.00 -14.54 -5.65
N ALA A 378 -18.08 -15.03 -4.41
CA ALA A 378 -19.32 -15.11 -3.66
C ALA A 378 -19.96 -13.72 -3.45
N ARG A 379 -19.15 -12.68 -3.27
CA ARG A 379 -19.62 -11.29 -3.22
C ARG A 379 -20.17 -10.83 -4.55
N ALA A 380 -19.44 -11.08 -5.63
CA ALA A 380 -19.86 -10.69 -6.96
C ALA A 380 -21.16 -11.37 -7.41
N LEU A 381 -21.40 -12.61 -6.96
CA LEU A 381 -22.63 -13.37 -7.19
C LEU A 381 -23.75 -13.04 -6.18
N GLY A 382 -23.49 -12.16 -5.20
CA GLY A 382 -24.47 -11.76 -4.18
C GLY A 382 -24.76 -12.82 -3.11
N TRP A 383 -23.96 -13.89 -3.03
CA TRP A 383 -24.01 -14.93 -1.98
C TRP A 383 -23.43 -14.42 -0.65
N LEU A 384 -22.46 -13.51 -0.71
CA LEU A 384 -21.90 -12.82 0.46
C LEU A 384 -22.19 -11.32 0.35
N ARG A 385 -23.13 -10.82 1.16
CA ARG A 385 -23.64 -9.44 1.05
C ARG A 385 -23.08 -8.44 2.06
N LEU A 386 -22.21 -8.88 2.98
CA LEU A 386 -21.58 -7.99 3.96
C LEU A 386 -20.93 -6.79 3.27
N ASN A 387 -20.85 -5.64 3.93
CA ASN A 387 -20.16 -4.51 3.32
C ASN A 387 -18.64 -4.75 3.15
N ASP A 388 -17.98 -3.87 2.39
CA ASP A 388 -16.54 -3.95 2.10
C ASP A 388 -15.67 -4.01 3.37
N ALA A 389 -15.98 -3.20 4.39
CA ALA A 389 -15.18 -3.13 5.60
C ALA A 389 -15.30 -4.42 6.44
N LEU A 390 -16.52 -4.89 6.67
CA LEU A 390 -16.77 -6.12 7.42
C LEU A 390 -16.18 -7.32 6.69
N THR A 391 -16.33 -7.39 5.37
CA THR A 391 -15.69 -8.44 4.55
C THR A 391 -14.17 -8.41 4.70
N ARG A 392 -13.56 -7.22 4.61
CA ARG A 392 -12.12 -7.04 4.82
C ARG A 392 -11.69 -7.55 6.19
N GLY A 393 -12.34 -7.05 7.25
CA GLY A 393 -11.95 -7.31 8.63
C GLY A 393 -12.24 -8.74 9.12
N LEU A 394 -13.41 -9.28 8.80
CA LEU A 394 -13.88 -10.57 9.32
C LEU A 394 -13.42 -11.76 8.50
N ILE A 395 -13.17 -11.59 7.19
CA ILE A 395 -12.98 -12.72 6.28
C ILE A 395 -11.65 -12.60 5.52
N PHE A 396 -11.47 -11.52 4.76
CA PHE A 396 -10.33 -11.41 3.84
C PHE A 396 -8.99 -11.29 4.58
N ILE A 397 -8.88 -10.42 5.60
CA ILE A 397 -7.64 -10.26 6.38
C ILE A 397 -7.25 -11.54 7.12
N PRO A 398 -8.17 -12.25 7.82
CA PRO A 398 -7.85 -13.55 8.42
C PRO A 398 -7.34 -14.58 7.40
N LEU A 399 -7.99 -14.69 6.24
CA LEU A 399 -7.54 -15.58 5.16
C LEU A 399 -6.16 -15.17 4.62
N PHE A 400 -5.95 -13.88 4.35
CA PHE A 400 -4.66 -13.37 3.87
C PHE A 400 -3.54 -13.57 4.91
N THR A 401 -3.84 -13.37 6.19
CA THR A 401 -2.91 -13.61 7.30
C THR A 401 -2.51 -15.08 7.37
N ALA A 402 -3.50 -15.98 7.27
CA ALA A 402 -3.25 -17.41 7.20
C ALA A 402 -2.42 -17.78 5.95
N PHE A 403 -2.69 -17.15 4.81
CA PHE A 403 -1.94 -17.31 3.57
C PHE A 403 -0.45 -16.96 3.75
N VAL A 404 -0.12 -15.75 4.20
CA VAL A 404 1.30 -15.34 4.36
C VAL A 404 2.04 -16.18 5.39
N MET A 405 1.37 -16.59 6.47
CA MET A 405 1.96 -17.51 7.46
C MET A 405 2.24 -18.91 6.88
N ARG A 406 1.36 -19.43 6.02
CA ARG A 406 1.57 -20.71 5.34
C ARG A 406 2.64 -20.61 4.26
N VAL A 407 2.69 -19.50 3.51
CA VAL A 407 3.77 -19.23 2.55
C VAL A 407 5.12 -19.27 3.24
N HIS A 408 5.27 -18.53 4.35
CA HIS A 408 6.49 -18.53 5.15
C HIS A 408 6.86 -19.95 5.60
N ARG A 409 5.92 -20.68 6.22
CA ARG A 409 6.19 -22.04 6.70
C ARG A 409 6.57 -23.01 5.59
N GLN A 410 5.85 -22.98 4.46
CA GLN A 410 6.14 -23.85 3.31
C GLN A 410 7.51 -23.51 2.72
N THR A 411 7.83 -22.24 2.54
CA THR A 411 9.15 -21.85 2.00
C THR A 411 10.29 -22.25 2.94
N VAL A 412 10.21 -21.88 4.22
CA VAL A 412 11.34 -22.05 5.15
C VAL A 412 11.50 -23.50 5.62
N TYR A 413 10.39 -24.19 5.92
CA TYR A 413 10.45 -25.51 6.56
C TYR A 413 10.16 -26.69 5.62
N ALA A 414 9.65 -26.45 4.41
CA ALA A 414 9.41 -27.51 3.43
C ALA A 414 10.24 -27.32 2.16
N ASP A 415 10.26 -26.14 1.55
CA ASP A 415 10.92 -25.93 0.26
C ASP A 415 12.44 -25.91 0.37
N LEU A 416 13.00 -25.18 1.34
CA LEU A 416 14.47 -25.12 1.51
C LEU A 416 15.08 -26.50 1.83
N PRO A 417 14.53 -27.31 2.76
CA PRO A 417 15.08 -28.65 3.01
C PRO A 417 14.93 -29.60 1.82
N ASN A 418 13.91 -29.41 0.97
CA ASN A 418 13.65 -30.25 -0.20
C ASN A 418 14.15 -29.63 -1.52
N ALA A 419 14.98 -28.59 -1.48
CA ALA A 419 15.38 -27.84 -2.68
C ALA A 419 16.08 -28.72 -3.75
N ASN A 420 16.86 -29.71 -3.30
CA ASN A 420 17.60 -30.63 -4.16
C ASN A 420 16.82 -31.92 -4.48
N ARG A 421 15.60 -32.09 -3.97
CA ARG A 421 14.80 -33.31 -4.18
C ARG A 421 14.21 -33.28 -5.60
N PRO A 422 14.55 -34.24 -6.49
CA PRO A 422 13.99 -34.30 -7.83
C PRO A 422 12.46 -34.40 -7.79
N GLY A 423 11.78 -33.62 -8.65
CA GLY A 423 10.32 -33.60 -8.73
C GLY A 423 9.58 -32.89 -7.58
N TYR A 424 10.28 -32.37 -6.57
CA TYR A 424 9.63 -31.60 -5.50
C TYR A 424 9.17 -30.24 -6.02
N ASN A 425 7.85 -30.02 -5.99
CA ASN A 425 7.22 -28.75 -6.28
C ASN A 425 6.20 -28.42 -5.21
N SER A 426 6.02 -27.12 -4.98
CA SER A 426 5.07 -26.60 -4.00
C SER A 426 4.46 -25.31 -4.53
N PHE A 427 3.35 -24.91 -3.92
CA PHE A 427 2.68 -23.66 -4.27
C PHE A 427 3.57 -22.44 -4.02
N SER A 428 4.26 -22.37 -2.88
CA SER A 428 5.24 -21.32 -2.59
C SER A 428 6.41 -21.28 -3.58
N LYS A 429 6.91 -22.44 -4.02
CA LYS A 429 7.97 -22.52 -5.04
C LYS A 429 7.49 -21.97 -6.39
N ALA A 430 6.26 -22.29 -6.78
CA ALA A 430 5.64 -21.73 -7.99
C ALA A 430 5.50 -20.20 -7.91
N LEU A 431 5.03 -19.68 -6.77
CA LEU A 431 4.97 -18.24 -6.52
C LEU A 431 6.36 -17.58 -6.47
N GLY A 432 7.39 -18.33 -6.11
CA GLY A 432 8.78 -17.87 -6.08
C GLY A 432 9.51 -17.94 -7.42
N ALA A 433 8.82 -18.21 -8.53
CA ALA A 433 9.44 -18.22 -9.86
C ALA A 433 10.06 -16.85 -10.20
N LYS A 434 11.24 -16.85 -10.84
CA LYS A 434 12.03 -15.63 -11.10
C LYS A 434 11.23 -14.52 -11.81
N TRP A 435 10.42 -14.88 -12.81
CA TRP A 435 9.58 -13.93 -13.54
C TRP A 435 8.46 -13.35 -12.67
N LEU A 436 7.84 -14.15 -11.79
CA LEU A 436 6.85 -13.67 -10.81
C LEU A 436 7.48 -12.77 -9.75
N THR A 437 8.69 -13.09 -9.30
CA THR A 437 9.41 -12.23 -8.35
C THR A 437 9.82 -10.91 -8.98
N TYR A 438 10.16 -10.90 -10.28
CA TYR A 438 10.38 -9.66 -11.03
C TYR A 438 9.10 -8.83 -11.13
N LEU A 439 7.97 -9.45 -11.44
CA LEU A 439 6.67 -8.80 -11.41
C LEU A 439 6.36 -8.23 -10.01
N GLY A 440 6.76 -8.94 -8.95
CA GLY A 440 6.77 -8.45 -7.58
C GLY A 440 7.65 -7.22 -7.36
N ALA A 441 8.83 -7.17 -7.96
CA ALA A 441 9.76 -6.03 -7.86
C ALA A 441 9.23 -4.77 -8.57
N VAL A 442 8.51 -4.91 -9.68
CA VAL A 442 7.86 -3.79 -10.38
C VAL A 442 6.50 -3.39 -9.79
N SER A 443 5.99 -4.13 -8.79
CA SER A 443 4.68 -3.86 -8.18
C SER A 443 4.55 -2.47 -7.56
N PHE A 444 5.62 -1.95 -6.94
CA PHE A 444 5.62 -0.61 -6.36
C PHE A 444 5.57 0.50 -7.42
N PRO A 445 6.38 0.45 -8.50
CA PRO A 445 6.17 1.31 -9.66
C PRO A 445 4.76 1.24 -10.27
N ILE A 446 4.15 0.04 -10.42
CA ILE A 446 2.74 -0.08 -10.87
C ILE A 446 1.83 0.69 -9.90
N TYR A 447 2.00 0.49 -8.60
CA TYR A 447 1.22 1.16 -7.57
C TYR A 447 1.30 2.69 -7.65
N ILE A 448 2.48 3.24 -7.91
CA ILE A 448 2.65 4.69 -8.04
C ILE A 448 2.08 5.24 -9.35
N LEU A 449 2.26 4.52 -10.46
CA LEU A 449 2.05 5.07 -11.81
C LEU A 449 0.67 4.78 -12.41
N HIS A 450 -0.05 3.74 -11.97
CA HIS A 450 -1.34 3.39 -12.60
C HIS A 450 -2.40 4.49 -12.48
N GLY A 451 -2.48 5.16 -11.34
CA GLY A 451 -3.40 6.27 -11.09
C GLY A 451 -3.13 7.47 -12.00
N PRO A 452 -1.92 8.05 -11.97
CA PRO A 452 -1.57 9.23 -12.77
C PRO A 452 -1.66 8.97 -14.28
N ILE A 453 -1.18 7.81 -14.75
CA ILE A 453 -1.32 7.39 -16.15
C ILE A 453 -2.81 7.27 -16.51
N GLY A 454 -3.62 6.67 -15.63
CA GLY A 454 -5.06 6.55 -15.87
C GLY A 454 -5.77 7.90 -15.94
N GLN A 455 -5.32 8.92 -15.19
CA GLN A 455 -5.87 10.27 -15.29
C GLN A 455 -5.65 10.91 -16.66
N ILE A 456 -4.54 10.62 -17.34
CA ILE A 456 -4.27 11.13 -18.71
C ILE A 456 -5.35 10.68 -19.71
N PHE A 457 -5.88 9.47 -19.55
CA PHE A 457 -6.80 8.86 -20.51
C PHE A 457 -8.27 8.90 -20.06
N TYR A 458 -8.54 8.82 -18.76
CA TYR A 458 -9.89 8.64 -18.23
C TYR A 458 -10.41 9.81 -17.40
N LYS A 459 -9.55 10.69 -16.87
CA LYS A 459 -10.03 11.87 -16.13
C LYS A 459 -10.55 12.91 -17.11
N ARG A 460 -11.86 13.15 -17.10
CA ARG A 460 -12.56 13.96 -18.12
C ARG A 460 -11.84 15.26 -18.48
N VAL A 461 -11.53 16.11 -17.51
CA VAL A 461 -10.90 17.42 -17.76
C VAL A 461 -9.54 17.30 -18.43
N VAL A 462 -8.74 16.29 -18.05
CA VAL A 462 -7.40 16.05 -18.57
C VAL A 462 -7.48 15.42 -19.96
N ALA A 463 -8.26 14.35 -20.10
CA ALA A 463 -8.37 13.59 -21.34
C ALA A 463 -9.00 14.43 -22.46
N GLN A 464 -10.04 15.21 -22.17
CA GLN A 464 -10.62 16.19 -23.11
C GLN A 464 -9.58 17.20 -23.58
N LYS A 465 -8.75 17.72 -22.67
CA LYS A 465 -7.72 18.72 -23.00
C LYS A 465 -6.60 18.14 -23.88
N LEU A 466 -6.19 16.90 -23.62
CA LEU A 466 -5.06 16.26 -24.32
C LEU A 466 -5.48 15.57 -25.62
N TRP A 467 -6.66 14.97 -25.66
CA TRP A 467 -7.08 14.06 -26.73
C TRP A 467 -8.40 14.45 -27.41
N GLY A 468 -9.10 15.48 -26.90
CA GLY A 468 -10.44 15.85 -27.38
C GLY A 468 -11.53 14.80 -27.04
N LYS A 469 -11.19 13.75 -26.30
CA LYS A 469 -12.11 12.67 -25.91
C LYS A 469 -11.68 12.00 -24.61
N VAL A 470 -12.61 11.29 -23.98
CA VAL A 470 -12.32 10.40 -22.85
C VAL A 470 -12.32 8.97 -23.34
N PHE A 471 -11.28 8.20 -22.98
CA PHE A 471 -11.11 6.83 -23.48
C PHE A 471 -12.13 5.82 -22.93
N THR A 472 -13.05 6.25 -22.05
CA THR A 472 -14.23 5.46 -21.69
C THR A 472 -15.15 5.16 -22.89
N ALA A 473 -15.07 5.97 -23.96
CA ALA A 473 -15.75 5.71 -25.21
C ALA A 473 -15.11 4.56 -26.03
N ASP A 474 -13.88 4.17 -25.68
CA ASP A 474 -13.06 3.19 -26.39
C ASP A 474 -12.65 2.02 -25.47
N PRO A 475 -13.56 1.11 -25.08
CA PRO A 475 -13.26 -0.01 -24.17
C PRO A 475 -12.04 -0.87 -24.56
N TRP A 476 -11.77 -1.01 -25.85
CA TRP A 476 -10.62 -1.76 -26.38
C TRP A 476 -9.28 -1.17 -25.96
N PHE A 477 -9.23 0.10 -25.56
CA PHE A 477 -8.01 0.78 -25.11
C PHE A 477 -7.60 0.36 -23.69
N PHE A 478 -8.49 -0.23 -22.90
CA PHE A 478 -8.17 -0.59 -21.52
C PHE A 478 -6.98 -1.56 -21.36
N PRO A 479 -6.88 -2.65 -22.14
CA PRO A 479 -5.66 -3.46 -22.18
C PRO A 479 -4.41 -2.67 -22.60
N VAL A 480 -4.53 -1.70 -23.51
CA VAL A 480 -3.42 -0.84 -23.95
C VAL A 480 -2.97 0.05 -22.79
N TYR A 481 -3.90 0.65 -22.04
CA TYR A 481 -3.61 1.37 -20.81
C TYR A 481 -2.84 0.51 -19.81
N LEU A 482 -3.28 -0.74 -19.56
CA LEU A 482 -2.58 -1.65 -18.65
C LEU A 482 -1.16 -1.98 -19.15
N ALA A 483 -0.98 -2.15 -20.47
CA ALA A 483 0.33 -2.36 -21.07
C ALA A 483 1.24 -1.12 -20.90
N ILE A 484 0.71 0.09 -21.06
CA ILE A 484 1.44 1.35 -20.80
C ILE A 484 1.87 1.39 -19.34
N VAL A 485 0.97 1.11 -18.39
CA VAL A 485 1.31 1.07 -16.95
C VAL A 485 2.42 0.07 -16.67
N LEU A 486 2.33 -1.14 -17.22
CA LEU A 486 3.35 -2.17 -17.01
C LEU A 486 4.70 -1.79 -17.63
N ALA A 487 4.70 -1.24 -18.84
CA ALA A 487 5.92 -0.79 -19.51
C ALA A 487 6.57 0.39 -18.77
N SER A 488 5.78 1.39 -18.35
CA SER A 488 6.27 2.50 -17.53
C SER A 488 6.81 2.01 -16.19
N ALA A 489 6.12 1.07 -15.52
CA ALA A 489 6.58 0.48 -14.27
C ALA A 489 7.90 -0.29 -14.43
N ALA A 490 8.05 -1.07 -15.50
CA ALA A 490 9.29 -1.77 -15.81
C ALA A 490 10.43 -0.80 -16.11
N LEU A 491 10.18 0.24 -16.92
CA LEU A 491 11.16 1.28 -17.24
C LEU A 491 11.61 2.02 -15.98
N THR A 492 10.67 2.47 -15.16
CA THR A 492 10.95 3.14 -13.89
C THR A 492 11.69 2.21 -12.92
N HIS A 493 11.35 0.92 -12.88
CA HIS A 493 12.12 -0.03 -12.10
C HIS A 493 13.58 -0.06 -12.59
N GLU A 494 13.80 -0.34 -13.87
CA GLU A 494 15.15 -0.49 -14.45
C GLU A 494 16.00 0.78 -14.36
N LEU A 495 15.43 1.94 -14.67
CA LEU A 495 16.17 3.20 -14.75
C LEU A 495 16.32 3.93 -13.41
N PHE A 496 15.35 3.78 -12.50
CA PHE A 496 15.33 4.54 -11.24
C PHE A 496 15.51 3.64 -10.02
N MET A 497 14.71 2.58 -9.88
CA MET A 497 14.77 1.73 -8.68
C MET A 497 16.06 0.90 -8.61
N LYS A 498 16.58 0.45 -9.76
CA LYS A 498 17.85 -0.30 -9.82
C LYS A 498 19.09 0.58 -9.81
N ASN A 499 18.94 1.89 -10.02
CA ASN A 499 20.07 2.79 -10.10
C ASN A 499 20.75 2.92 -8.73
N LYS A 500 21.98 2.41 -8.62
CA LYS A 500 22.73 2.38 -7.37
C LYS A 500 23.02 3.78 -6.83
N ASP A 501 23.32 4.74 -7.71
CA ASP A 501 23.65 6.10 -7.31
C ASP A 501 22.44 6.79 -6.68
N VAL A 502 21.27 6.61 -7.30
CA VAL A 502 19.99 7.06 -6.74
C VAL A 502 19.76 6.44 -5.36
N GLN A 503 19.89 5.11 -5.23
CA GLN A 503 19.66 4.43 -3.95
C GLN A 503 20.65 4.88 -2.87
N VAL A 504 21.93 5.02 -3.20
CA VAL A 504 22.98 5.47 -2.28
C VAL A 504 22.71 6.90 -1.83
N TRP A 505 22.33 7.79 -2.76
CA TRP A 505 22.03 9.19 -2.47
C TRP A 505 20.86 9.33 -1.49
N PHE A 506 19.73 8.67 -1.76
CA PHE A 506 18.57 8.73 -0.86
C PHE A 506 18.84 8.09 0.50
N GLN A 507 19.61 7.01 0.55
CA GLN A 507 20.02 6.42 1.83
C GLN A 507 20.95 7.34 2.63
N ALA A 508 21.86 8.05 1.96
CA ALA A 508 22.72 9.04 2.61
C ALA A 508 21.89 10.20 3.17
N LYS A 509 21.00 10.78 2.36
CA LYS A 509 20.08 11.83 2.81
C LYS A 509 19.17 11.38 3.95
N GLY A 510 18.71 10.13 3.91
CA GLY A 510 17.95 9.54 5.02
C GLY A 510 18.75 9.46 6.32
N ARG A 511 20.05 9.17 6.26
CA ARG A 511 20.92 9.18 7.46
C ARG A 511 21.15 10.59 7.98
N GLU A 512 21.38 11.56 7.09
CA GLU A 512 21.53 12.97 7.46
C GLU A 512 20.29 13.50 8.15
N LEU A 513 19.10 13.28 7.56
CA LEU A 513 17.84 13.71 8.16
C LEU A 513 17.56 13.00 9.48
N ALA A 514 17.87 11.71 9.59
CA ALA A 514 17.71 10.98 10.83
C ALA A 514 18.61 11.49 11.96
N ALA A 515 19.77 12.08 11.66
CA ALA A 515 20.68 12.63 12.66
C ALA A 515 20.21 13.97 13.25
N LEU A 516 19.21 14.62 12.62
CA LEU A 516 18.60 15.86 13.13
C LEU A 516 17.56 15.61 14.25
N PHE A 517 17.17 14.35 14.48
CA PHE A 517 16.20 13.92 15.48
C PHE A 517 16.83 12.91 16.43
#